data_AF-R9UDV1-F1
#
_entry.id   AF-R9UDV1-F1
#
_cell.length_a   1.000
_cell.length_b   1.000
_cell.length_c   1.000
_cell.angle_alpha   90.00
_cell.angle_beta   90.00
_cell.angle_gamma   90.00
#
_symmetry.space_group_name_H-M   'P 1'
#
loop_
_entity.id
_entity.type
_entity.pdbx_description
1 polymer ?
#
loop_
_entity_poly.entity_id
_entity_poly.type
_entity_poly.pdbx_seq_one_letter_code
_entity_poly.pdbx_strand_id
1 'polypeptide(L)'
;ATNKMKFMFDTIKSCSIELQRFLLESLSMCKSEFECKNLMSKYSIDVIAKTAIGMEGNNYKGRNMLSEMSFKVTDPDDILQTFRFSLPFINRNLASFLKIRFTPKETEDYYLGAVRQIIEQRRKENIVKNDFMHLLLQMKGKSDTLDKGAGGLTVEEIAAQTFVFILAGHETSSSTIAFCLHELALNN
;
A
#
# COMPACT_ATOMS: atom_id res chain seq x y z
N ALA A 1 23.66 2.41 -0.67
CA ALA A 1 22.27 2.20 -1.11
C ALA A 1 22.23 1.08 -2.16
N THR A 2 21.40 0.05 -1.93
CA THR A 2 21.22 -1.09 -2.84
C THR A 2 20.71 -0.61 -4.20
N ASN A 3 21.15 -1.20 -5.33
CA ASN A 3 20.75 -0.78 -6.68
C ASN A 3 19.22 -0.70 -6.87
N LYS A 4 18.45 -1.51 -6.14
CA LYS A 4 16.97 -1.47 -6.10
C LYS A 4 16.40 -0.14 -5.60
N MET A 5 17.01 0.49 -4.59
CA MET A 5 16.57 1.79 -4.06
C MET A 5 16.83 2.93 -5.04
N LYS A 6 17.89 2.83 -5.86
CA LYS A 6 18.16 3.83 -6.90
C LYS A 6 17.06 3.85 -7.96
N PHE A 7 16.50 2.69 -8.32
CA PHE A 7 15.38 2.61 -9.26
C PHE A 7 14.08 3.20 -8.72
N MET A 8 13.88 3.18 -7.40
CA MET A 8 12.69 3.76 -6.77
C MET A 8 12.79 5.28 -6.62
N PHE A 9 14.01 5.84 -6.62
CA PHE A 9 14.26 7.26 -6.33
C PHE A 9 13.48 8.20 -7.25
N ASP A 10 13.51 7.96 -8.56
CA ASP A 10 12.82 8.83 -9.53
C ASP A 10 11.31 8.80 -9.33
N THR A 11 10.76 7.64 -8.97
CA THR A 11 9.32 7.51 -8.65
C THR A 11 8.97 8.27 -7.37
N ILE A 12 9.76 8.11 -6.30
CA ILE A 12 9.57 8.84 -5.04
C ILE A 12 9.64 10.34 -5.28
N LYS A 13 10.63 10.80 -6.05
CA LYS A 13 10.78 12.21 -6.45
C LYS A 13 9.56 12.72 -7.19
N SER A 14 9.01 11.94 -8.13
CA SER A 14 7.78 12.29 -8.84
C SER A 14 6.60 12.46 -7.89
N CYS A 15 6.41 11.53 -6.94
CA CYS A 15 5.37 11.65 -5.91
C CYS A 15 5.54 12.91 -5.06
N SER A 16 6.78 13.28 -4.72
CA SER A 16 7.07 14.49 -3.95
C SER A 16 6.74 15.77 -4.72
N ILE A 17 6.99 15.79 -6.04
CA ILE A 17 6.61 16.91 -6.90
C ILE A 17 5.08 17.06 -6.97
N GLU A 18 4.34 15.95 -7.03
CA GLU A 18 2.87 15.97 -6.99
C GLU A 18 2.33 16.49 -5.66
N LEU A 19 2.91 16.06 -4.53
CA LEU A 19 2.59 16.59 -3.20
C LEU A 19 2.86 18.10 -3.12
N GLN A 20 4.02 18.55 -3.60
CA GLN A 20 4.37 19.97 -3.61
C GLN A 20 3.37 20.77 -4.44
N ARG A 21 2.99 20.27 -5.62
CA ARG A 21 1.99 20.92 -6.48
C ARG A 21 0.65 21.03 -5.76
N PHE A 22 0.18 19.95 -5.13
CA PHE A 22 -1.05 19.95 -4.34
C PHE A 22 -1.02 20.98 -3.20
N LEU A 23 0.11 21.10 -2.49
CA LEU A 23 0.26 22.08 -1.42
C LEU A 23 0.22 23.52 -1.94
N LEU A 24 0.93 23.81 -3.04
CA LEU A 24 0.92 25.13 -3.67
C LEU A 24 -0.46 25.52 -4.19
N GLU A 25 -1.17 24.59 -4.83
CA GLU A 25 -2.56 24.78 -5.26
C GLU A 25 -3.49 25.03 -4.06
N SER A 26 -3.34 24.27 -2.96
CA SER A 26 -4.13 24.45 -1.75
C SER A 26 -3.90 25.82 -1.08
N LEU A 27 -2.65 26.31 -1.08
CA LEU A 27 -2.31 27.64 -0.58
C LEU A 27 -2.95 28.75 -1.42
N SER A 28 -3.01 28.57 -2.74
CA SER A 28 -3.70 29.52 -3.64
C SER A 28 -5.21 29.60 -3.38
N MET A 29 -5.79 28.55 -2.79
CA MET A 29 -7.18 28.48 -2.35
C MET A 29 -7.38 28.91 -0.88
N CYS A 30 -6.38 29.57 -0.28
CA CYS A 30 -6.40 30.02 1.12
C CYS A 30 -6.53 28.88 2.16
N LYS A 31 -6.17 27.64 1.81
CA LYS A 31 -6.10 26.54 2.78
C LYS A 31 -4.69 26.47 3.37
N SER A 32 -4.56 26.92 4.62
CA SER A 32 -3.29 26.96 5.37
C SER A 32 -3.09 25.79 6.34
N GLU A 33 -4.16 25.06 6.67
CA GLU A 33 -4.13 23.99 7.65
C GLU A 33 -4.28 22.61 6.98
N PHE A 34 -3.43 21.68 7.41
CA PHE A 34 -3.41 20.31 6.91
C PHE A 34 -3.29 19.33 8.07
N GLU A 35 -4.10 18.28 8.04
CA GLU A 35 -3.90 17.12 8.89
C GLU A 35 -2.70 16.32 8.33
N CYS A 36 -1.57 16.41 9.04
CA CYS A 36 -0.29 15.91 8.56
C CYS A 36 -0.29 14.38 8.38
N LYS A 37 -0.95 13.63 9.28
CA LYS A 37 -0.97 12.17 9.22
C LYS A 37 -1.70 11.67 7.97
N ASN A 38 -2.87 12.22 7.67
CA ASN A 38 -3.67 11.91 6.48
C ASN A 38 -2.94 12.32 5.21
N LEU A 39 -2.35 13.52 5.17
CA LEU A 39 -1.58 13.99 4.02
C LEU A 39 -0.38 13.08 3.73
N MET A 40 0.41 12.74 4.76
CA MET A 40 1.56 11.85 4.61
C MET A 40 1.16 10.40 4.33
N SER A 41 -0.03 9.97 4.76
CA SER A 41 -0.58 8.65 4.42
C SER A 41 -0.91 8.57 2.93
N LYS A 42 -1.60 9.57 2.39
CA LYS A 42 -1.86 9.68 0.94
C LYS A 42 -0.57 9.69 0.11
N TYR A 43 0.44 10.42 0.57
CA TYR A 43 1.76 10.43 -0.04
C TYR A 43 2.42 9.05 -0.01
N SER A 44 2.45 8.40 1.15
CA SER A 44 3.12 7.11 1.31
C SER A 44 2.43 5.98 0.54
N ILE A 45 1.09 6.03 0.43
CA ILE A 45 0.30 5.13 -0.42
C ILE A 45 0.64 5.33 -1.90
N ASP A 46 0.75 6.57 -2.37
CA ASP A 46 1.11 6.83 -3.78
C ASP A 46 2.53 6.35 -4.09
N VAL A 47 3.48 6.61 -3.19
CA VAL A 47 4.87 6.14 -3.31
C VAL A 47 4.91 4.62 -3.41
N ILE A 48 4.28 3.88 -2.49
CA ILE A 48 4.34 2.42 -2.50
C ILE A 48 3.58 1.83 -3.69
N ALA A 49 2.44 2.42 -4.08
CA ALA A 49 1.66 1.98 -5.24
C ALA A 49 2.46 2.11 -6.55
N LYS A 50 3.09 3.26 -6.79
CA LYS A 50 3.87 3.52 -8.01
C LYS A 50 5.18 2.73 -8.05
N THR A 51 5.86 2.59 -6.90
CA THR A 51 7.17 1.91 -6.83
C THR A 51 7.05 0.39 -6.79
N ALA A 52 6.14 -0.17 -6.00
CA ALA A 52 6.06 -1.61 -5.78
C ALA A 52 5.15 -2.30 -6.81
N ILE A 53 4.07 -1.66 -7.22
CA ILE A 53 2.99 -2.27 -8.00
C ILE A 53 2.88 -1.66 -9.40
N GLY A 54 3.36 -0.43 -9.57
CA GLY A 54 3.25 0.32 -10.80
C GLY A 54 1.84 0.87 -11.06
N MET A 55 1.03 1.01 -10.02
CA MET A 55 -0.28 1.68 -10.12
C MET A 55 -0.13 3.17 -9.88
N GLU A 56 -0.79 3.99 -10.69
CA GLU A 56 -0.90 5.42 -10.42
C GLU A 56 -2.01 5.68 -9.41
N GLY A 57 -1.62 6.04 -8.19
CA GLY A 57 -2.54 6.39 -7.13
C GLY A 57 -2.72 7.90 -7.06
N ASN A 58 -3.51 8.50 -7.96
CA ASN A 58 -3.76 9.95 -7.91
C ASN A 58 -4.59 10.35 -6.67
N ASN A 59 -3.94 10.40 -5.51
CA ASN A 59 -4.55 10.56 -4.18
C ASN A 59 -4.96 12.00 -3.85
N TYR A 60 -4.57 12.97 -4.69
CA TYR A 60 -4.74 14.41 -4.42
C TYR A 60 -5.89 15.04 -5.21
N LYS A 61 -6.32 14.44 -6.33
CA LYS A 61 -7.35 15.01 -7.23
C LYS A 61 -8.73 14.34 -7.16
N GLY A 62 -8.95 13.40 -6.24
CA GLY A 62 -10.22 12.72 -6.11
C GLY A 62 -10.22 11.56 -5.14
N ARG A 63 -11.29 10.77 -5.17
CA ARG A 63 -11.39 9.51 -4.42
C ARG A 63 -10.44 8.48 -5.02
N ASN A 64 -9.60 7.90 -4.17
CA ASN A 64 -8.73 6.79 -4.55
C ASN A 64 -9.11 5.58 -3.71
N MET A 65 -9.66 4.56 -4.38
CA MET A 65 -10.07 3.31 -3.77
C MET A 65 -8.91 2.61 -3.03
N LEU A 66 -7.66 2.73 -3.51
CA LEU A 66 -6.49 2.18 -2.84
C LEU A 66 -6.28 2.83 -1.47
N SER A 67 -6.45 4.14 -1.40
CA SER A 67 -6.35 4.88 -0.14
C SER A 67 -7.50 4.57 0.79
N GLU A 68 -8.74 4.56 0.28
CA GLU A 68 -9.92 4.21 1.07
C GLU A 68 -9.82 2.81 1.67
N MET A 69 -9.39 1.82 0.89
CA MET A 69 -9.20 0.45 1.34
C MET A 69 -8.02 0.30 2.31
N SER A 70 -6.96 1.09 2.15
CA SER A 70 -5.83 1.09 3.09
C SER A 70 -6.23 1.69 4.44
N PHE A 71 -6.92 2.84 4.43
CA PHE A 71 -7.42 3.49 5.64
C PHE A 71 -8.41 2.63 6.41
N LYS A 72 -9.31 1.92 5.72
CA LYS A 72 -10.30 1.04 6.36
C LYS A 72 -9.68 -0.07 7.22
N VAL A 73 -8.42 -0.44 6.97
CA VAL A 73 -7.72 -1.47 7.73
C VAL A 73 -6.89 -0.86 8.87
N THR A 74 -6.44 0.39 8.72
CA THR A 74 -5.60 1.08 9.71
C THR A 74 -6.36 2.05 10.60
N ASP A 75 -7.66 2.26 10.37
CA ASP A 75 -8.49 3.18 11.13
C ASP A 75 -8.61 2.74 12.60
N PRO A 76 -8.01 3.49 13.55
CA PRO A 76 -8.11 3.17 14.96
C PRO A 76 -9.51 3.46 15.53
N ASP A 77 -10.31 4.30 14.88
CA ASP A 77 -11.66 4.65 15.32
C ASP A 77 -12.66 3.51 15.02
N ASP A 78 -12.30 2.59 14.10
CA ASP A 78 -13.04 1.34 13.89
C ASP A 78 -12.66 0.33 14.98
N ILE A 79 -13.38 0.40 16.10
CA ILE A 79 -13.23 -0.51 17.26
C ILE A 79 -13.37 -1.98 16.84
N LEU A 80 -14.25 -2.26 15.87
CA LEU A 80 -14.47 -3.62 15.38
C LEU A 80 -13.24 -4.12 14.60
N GLN A 81 -12.67 -3.31 13.72
CA GLN A 81 -11.43 -3.64 13.02
C GLN A 81 -10.23 -3.74 13.96
N THR A 82 -10.12 -2.84 14.93
CA THR A 82 -9.09 -2.89 15.96
C THR A 82 -9.17 -4.19 16.77
N PHE A 83 -10.39 -4.61 17.13
CA PHE A 83 -10.63 -5.90 17.79
C PHE A 83 -10.23 -7.09 16.89
N ARG A 84 -10.64 -7.07 15.62
CA ARG A 84 -10.29 -8.12 14.64
C ARG A 84 -8.78 -8.23 14.40
N PHE A 85 -8.09 -7.10 14.40
CA PHE A 85 -6.64 -7.03 14.26
C PHE A 85 -5.92 -7.57 15.52
N SER A 86 -6.41 -7.20 16.71
CA SER A 86 -5.74 -7.48 17.99
C SER A 86 -6.00 -8.89 18.52
N LEU A 87 -7.19 -9.45 18.29
CA LEU A 87 -7.59 -10.73 18.87
C LEU A 87 -6.65 -11.91 18.53
N PRO A 88 -6.14 -12.07 17.30
CA PRO A 88 -5.18 -13.12 16.97
C PRO A 88 -3.87 -13.04 17.77
N PHE A 89 -3.44 -11.84 18.16
CA PHE A 89 -2.24 -11.63 18.99
C PHE A 89 -2.50 -11.93 20.46
N ILE A 90 -3.72 -11.71 20.94
CA ILE A 90 -4.12 -11.97 22.34
C ILE A 90 -4.44 -13.46 22.54
N ASN A 91 -5.25 -14.05 21.66
CA ASN A 91 -5.66 -15.45 21.77
C ASN A 91 -5.98 -16.06 20.39
N ARG A 92 -4.99 -16.77 19.84
CA ARG A 92 -5.09 -17.48 18.55
C ARG A 92 -6.24 -18.49 18.51
N ASN A 93 -6.50 -19.22 19.60
CA ASN A 93 -7.52 -20.26 19.65
C ASN A 93 -8.92 -19.65 19.56
N LEU A 94 -9.16 -18.54 20.26
CA LEU A 94 -10.43 -17.82 20.22
C LEU A 94 -10.67 -17.17 18.85
N ALA A 95 -9.65 -16.56 18.25
CA ALA A 95 -9.73 -16.00 16.90
C ALA A 95 -10.06 -17.06 15.85
N SER A 96 -9.44 -18.24 15.96
CA SER A 96 -9.70 -19.39 15.08
C SER A 96 -11.12 -19.95 15.28
N PHE A 97 -11.57 -20.07 16.54
CA PHE A 97 -12.92 -20.54 16.87
C PHE A 97 -14.01 -19.61 16.31
N LEU A 98 -13.83 -18.29 16.47
CA LEU A 98 -14.76 -17.28 15.99
C LEU A 98 -14.66 -17.00 14.48
N LYS A 99 -13.70 -17.64 13.77
CA LYS A 99 -13.43 -17.46 12.33
C LYS A 99 -13.36 -15.98 11.94
N ILE A 100 -12.72 -15.18 12.79
CA ILE A 100 -12.62 -13.73 12.58
C ILE A 100 -11.76 -13.46 11.34
N ARG A 101 -12.32 -12.69 10.40
CA ARG A 101 -11.57 -12.17 9.27
C ARG A 101 -10.83 -10.92 9.71
N PHE A 102 -9.52 -10.93 9.48
CA PHE A 102 -8.64 -9.78 9.72
C PHE A 102 -8.96 -8.64 8.75
N THR A 103 -9.09 -8.97 7.47
CA THR A 103 -9.37 -8.01 6.40
C THR A 103 -10.88 -7.95 6.14
N PRO A 104 -11.48 -6.75 6.00
CA PRO A 104 -12.86 -6.61 5.53
C PRO A 104 -13.00 -7.23 4.14
N LYS A 105 -14.13 -7.90 3.88
CA LYS A 105 -14.36 -8.58 2.59
C LYS A 105 -14.23 -7.64 1.39
N GLU A 106 -14.71 -6.41 1.53
CA GLU A 106 -14.60 -5.38 0.49
C GLU A 106 -13.14 -5.05 0.14
N THR A 107 -12.28 -4.96 1.15
CA THR A 107 -10.85 -4.73 0.98
C THR A 107 -10.18 -5.94 0.31
N GLU A 108 -10.53 -7.16 0.74
CA GLU A 108 -10.06 -8.40 0.12
C GLU A 108 -10.43 -8.47 -1.38
N ASP A 109 -11.70 -8.24 -1.70
CA ASP A 109 -12.24 -8.26 -3.07
C ASP A 109 -11.55 -7.19 -3.94
N TYR A 110 -11.29 -5.99 -3.38
CA TYR A 110 -10.56 -4.93 -4.07
C TYR A 110 -9.12 -5.34 -4.43
N TYR A 111 -8.35 -5.85 -3.47
CA TYR A 111 -6.95 -6.23 -3.72
C TYR A 111 -6.83 -7.42 -4.68
N LEU A 112 -7.73 -8.40 -4.58
CA LEU A 112 -7.82 -9.50 -5.55
C LEU A 112 -8.12 -8.98 -6.95
N GLY A 113 -9.09 -8.07 -7.09
CA GLY A 113 -9.45 -7.43 -8.35
C GLY A 113 -8.28 -6.63 -8.94
N ALA A 114 -7.63 -5.80 -8.13
CA ALA A 114 -6.50 -4.97 -8.54
C ALA A 114 -5.33 -5.83 -9.04
N VAL A 115 -4.93 -6.86 -8.29
CA VAL A 115 -3.85 -7.77 -8.71
C VAL A 115 -4.20 -8.50 -10.00
N ARG A 116 -5.44 -9.00 -10.14
CA ARG A 116 -5.88 -9.65 -11.38
C ARG A 116 -5.78 -8.69 -12.58
N GLN A 117 -6.21 -7.45 -12.42
CA GLN A 117 -6.12 -6.43 -13.45
C GLN A 117 -4.66 -6.14 -13.84
N ILE A 118 -3.77 -6.00 -12.86
CA ILE A 118 -2.34 -5.74 -13.10
C ILE A 118 -1.69 -6.91 -13.86
N ILE A 119 -2.00 -8.15 -13.48
CA ILE A 119 -1.50 -9.35 -14.15
C ILE A 119 -1.94 -9.37 -15.62
N GLU A 120 -3.22 -9.14 -15.87
CA GLU A 120 -3.78 -9.11 -17.21
C GLU A 120 -3.21 -7.98 -18.06
N GLN A 121 -3.06 -6.79 -17.48
CA GLN A 121 -2.47 -5.64 -18.17
C GLN A 121 -1.02 -5.94 -18.57
N ARG A 122 -0.19 -6.41 -17.64
CA ARG A 122 1.22 -6.74 -17.92
C ARG A 122 1.37 -7.83 -18.97
N ARG A 123 0.45 -8.81 -18.98
CA ARG A 123 0.42 -9.88 -19.99
C ARG A 123 0.06 -9.34 -21.38
N LYS A 124 -0.92 -8.43 -21.48
CA LYS A 124 -1.36 -7.85 -22.76
C LYS A 124 -0.34 -6.89 -23.35
N GLU A 125 0.25 -6.05 -22.50
CA GLU A 125 1.15 -4.97 -22.93
C GLU A 125 2.62 -5.41 -22.98
N ASN A 126 2.93 -6.67 -22.62
CA ASN A 126 4.31 -7.20 -22.48
C ASN A 126 5.21 -6.29 -21.64
N ILE A 127 4.66 -5.71 -20.57
CA ILE A 127 5.39 -4.78 -19.70
C ILE A 127 6.29 -5.58 -18.76
N VAL A 128 7.60 -5.40 -18.91
CA VAL A 128 8.61 -5.84 -17.95
C VAL A 128 9.10 -4.64 -17.16
N LYS A 129 8.52 -4.43 -15.98
CA LYS A 129 8.97 -3.41 -15.01
C LYS A 129 9.65 -4.11 -13.85
N ASN A 130 10.88 -3.73 -13.51
CA ASN A 130 11.63 -4.32 -12.40
C ASN A 130 11.14 -3.81 -11.03
N ASP A 131 9.95 -4.24 -10.63
CA ASP A 131 9.29 -3.87 -9.37
C ASP A 131 8.91 -5.08 -8.52
N PHE A 132 8.30 -4.83 -7.35
CA PHE A 132 7.89 -5.89 -6.42
C PHE A 132 6.85 -6.83 -7.03
N MET A 133 5.89 -6.31 -7.80
CA MET A 133 4.92 -7.15 -8.51
C MET A 133 5.60 -8.08 -9.52
N HIS A 134 6.63 -7.63 -10.23
CA HIS A 134 7.39 -8.50 -11.13
C HIS A 134 8.08 -9.65 -10.40
N LEU A 135 8.62 -9.40 -9.20
CA LEU A 135 9.17 -10.47 -8.35
C LEU A 135 8.11 -11.51 -7.97
N LEU A 136 6.92 -11.06 -7.58
CA LEU A 136 5.80 -11.96 -7.25
C LEU A 136 5.36 -12.80 -8.46
N LEU A 137 5.35 -12.21 -9.66
CA LEU A 137 5.01 -12.94 -10.89
C LEU A 137 6.08 -13.95 -11.32
N GLN A 138 7.36 -13.64 -11.09
CA GLN A 138 8.44 -14.62 -11.31
C GLN A 138 8.32 -15.82 -10.36
N MET A 139 7.92 -15.58 -9.10
CA MET A 139 7.67 -16.65 -8.13
C MET A 139 6.45 -17.49 -8.49
N LYS A 140 5.45 -16.92 -9.17
CA LYS A 140 4.33 -17.67 -9.78
C LYS A 140 4.79 -18.56 -10.94
N GLY A 141 5.61 -18.04 -11.86
CA GLY A 141 5.99 -18.71 -13.11
C GLY A 141 7.04 -19.83 -12.98
N LYS A 142 7.76 -19.93 -11.87
CA LYS A 142 8.72 -21.02 -11.60
C LYS A 142 8.06 -22.37 -11.26
N SER A 143 6.74 -22.45 -11.33
CA SER A 143 5.95 -23.66 -11.03
C SER A 143 5.84 -24.67 -12.19
N ASP A 144 6.23 -24.32 -13.43
CA ASP A 144 6.05 -25.21 -14.58
C ASP A 144 7.23 -26.17 -14.80
N THR A 145 8.38 -25.96 -14.15
CA THR A 145 9.54 -26.84 -14.26
C THR A 145 10.23 -27.07 -12.91
N LEU A 146 10.06 -28.31 -12.43
CA LEU A 146 10.87 -29.00 -11.41
C LEU A 146 10.52 -28.71 -9.93
N ASP A 147 10.32 -29.82 -9.20
CA ASP A 147 9.99 -30.00 -7.78
C ASP A 147 8.55 -29.74 -7.30
N LYS A 148 7.82 -30.86 -7.17
CA LYS A 148 6.53 -31.04 -6.49
C LYS A 148 6.62 -30.83 -4.95
N GLY A 149 7.32 -29.78 -4.52
CA GLY A 149 7.51 -29.42 -3.11
C GLY A 149 7.58 -27.92 -2.84
N ALA A 150 7.79 -27.07 -3.85
CA ALA A 150 7.81 -25.61 -3.72
C ALA A 150 6.80 -24.99 -4.69
N GLY A 151 5.51 -25.09 -4.36
CA GLY A 151 4.44 -24.50 -5.17
C GLY A 151 4.66 -23.01 -5.40
N GLY A 152 4.55 -22.55 -6.64
CA GLY A 152 4.60 -21.13 -6.96
C GLY A 152 3.42 -20.36 -6.36
N LEU A 153 3.56 -19.04 -6.20
CA LEU A 153 2.53 -18.22 -5.57
C LEU A 153 1.21 -18.25 -6.36
N THR A 154 0.09 -18.50 -5.67
CA THR A 154 -1.26 -18.32 -6.25
C THR A 154 -1.59 -16.84 -6.42
N VAL A 155 -2.64 -16.53 -7.19
CA VAL A 155 -3.09 -15.12 -7.36
C VAL A 155 -3.54 -14.53 -6.03
N GLU A 156 -4.16 -15.35 -5.18
CA GLU A 156 -4.60 -14.99 -3.84
C GLU A 156 -3.41 -14.68 -2.93
N GLU A 157 -2.33 -15.47 -3.01
CA GLU A 157 -1.11 -15.22 -2.25
C GLU A 157 -0.38 -13.95 -2.73
N ILE A 158 -0.34 -13.70 -4.05
CA ILE A 158 0.21 -12.45 -4.62
C ILE A 158 -0.60 -11.24 -4.12
N ALA A 159 -1.94 -11.34 -4.12
CA ALA A 159 -2.80 -10.28 -3.61
C ALA A 159 -2.58 -10.04 -2.11
N ALA A 160 -2.47 -11.09 -1.31
CA ALA A 160 -2.17 -11.00 0.12
C ALA A 160 -0.81 -10.33 0.38
N GLN A 161 0.25 -10.71 -0.34
CA GLN A 161 1.57 -10.09 -0.20
C GLN A 161 1.56 -8.62 -0.64
N THR A 162 0.83 -8.31 -1.73
CA THR A 162 0.66 -6.93 -2.21
C THR A 162 -0.03 -6.06 -1.18
N PHE A 163 -1.11 -6.57 -0.57
CA PHE A 163 -1.84 -5.90 0.50
C PHE A 163 -0.94 -5.60 1.71
N VAL A 164 -0.23 -6.61 2.22
CA VAL A 164 0.67 -6.44 3.38
C VAL A 164 1.78 -5.42 3.08
N PHE A 165 2.34 -5.44 1.87
CA PHE A 165 3.41 -4.53 1.48
C PHE A 165 2.94 -3.06 1.42
N ILE A 166 1.74 -2.81 0.90
CA ILE A 166 1.12 -1.46 0.92
C ILE A 166 0.83 -1.03 2.36
N LEU A 167 0.22 -1.92 3.16
CA LEU A 167 -0.15 -1.65 4.54
C LEU A 167 1.08 -1.23 5.37
N ALA A 168 2.11 -2.07 5.36
CA ALA A 168 3.34 -1.84 6.11
C ALA A 168 4.10 -0.61 5.60
N GLY A 169 4.13 -0.41 4.27
CA GLY A 169 4.86 0.68 3.64
C GLY A 169 4.25 2.05 3.91
N HIS A 170 2.92 2.16 3.95
CA HIS A 170 2.28 3.47 4.12
C HIS A 170 2.14 3.89 5.58
N GLU A 171 1.68 3.00 6.46
CA GLU A 171 1.26 3.40 7.81
C GLU A 171 2.47 3.82 8.66
N THR A 172 3.54 3.04 8.60
CA THR A 172 4.79 3.32 9.34
C THR A 172 5.49 4.59 8.83
N SER A 173 5.62 4.75 7.52
CA SER A 173 6.27 5.90 6.90
C SER A 173 5.49 7.19 7.16
N SER A 174 4.17 7.15 7.00
CA SER A 174 3.33 8.34 7.18
C SER A 174 3.29 8.82 8.63
N SER A 175 3.22 7.89 9.61
CA SER A 175 3.32 8.25 11.03
C SER A 175 4.69 8.86 11.34
N THR A 176 5.77 8.26 10.85
CA THR A 176 7.13 8.76 11.07
C THR A 176 7.31 10.17 10.51
N ILE A 177 6.85 10.43 9.29
CA ILE A 177 6.95 11.77 8.68
C ILE A 177 6.06 12.77 9.42
N ALA A 178 4.84 12.37 9.82
CA ALA A 178 3.96 13.25 10.59
C ALA A 178 4.56 13.68 11.93
N PHE A 179 5.16 12.75 12.68
CA PHE A 179 5.89 13.08 13.91
C PHE A 179 7.11 13.96 13.64
N CYS A 180 7.87 13.69 12.58
CA CYS A 180 9.00 14.53 12.19
C CYS A 180 8.54 15.98 11.88
N LEU A 181 7.46 16.15 11.13
CA LEU A 181 6.89 17.47 10.83
C LEU A 181 6.41 18.17 12.11
N HIS A 182 5.82 17.43 13.05
CA HIS A 182 5.41 17.97 14.34
C HIS A 182 6.60 18.49 15.16
N GLU A 183 7.65 17.70 15.29
CA GLU A 183 8.87 18.09 16.01
C GLU A 183 9.57 19.28 15.34
N LEU A 184 9.60 19.34 14.01
CA LEU A 184 10.14 20.49 13.27
C LEU A 184 9.31 21.76 13.46
N ALA A 185 7.99 21.64 13.58
CA ALA A 185 7.12 22.80 13.82
C ALA A 185 7.28 23.35 15.24
N LEU A 186 7.46 22.47 16.23
CA LEU A 186 7.63 22.86 17.64
C LEU A 186 9.03 23.37 17.99
N ASN A 187 10.08 22.80 17.38
CA ASN A 187 11.48 23.11 17.70
C ASN A 187 12.16 24.01 16.65
N ASN A 188 11.49 25.11 16.27
CA ASN A 188 12.04 26.12 15.36
C ASN A 188 13.04 27.06 16.05
#